data_AF-A0A5K7ZI44-F1
#
_entry.id   AF-A0A5K7ZI44-F1
#
_cell.length_a   1.000
_cell.length_b   1.000
_cell.length_c   1.000
_cell.angle_alpha   90.00
_cell.angle_beta   90.00
_cell.angle_gamma   90.00
#
_symmetry.space_group_name_H-M   'P 1'
#
loop_
_entity.id
_entity.type
_entity.pdbx_description
1 polymer ?
#
loop_
_entity_poly.entity_id
_entity_poly.type
_entity_poly.pdbx_seq_one_letter_code
_entity_poly.pdbx_strand_id
1 'polypeptide(L)'
;MQSAFRILARRDHTTGELALKLRRKGYDRKAVDGALERCRDLGYLDDARTARTMADHLVTRGYGPLRIRQVLVQKGLEETLVEQVMAECQSEDDQVRAAQKVLGKKTSRLHRESDPWKRRQIAYRFLSARGFPSAVVNRVIDDI
;
A
#
# COMPACT_ATOMS: atom_id res chain seq x y z
N MET A 1 -14.52 -12.50 21.45
CA MET A 1 -13.13 -12.87 21.82
C MET A 1 -12.55 -14.01 20.98
N GLN A 2 -12.99 -15.27 21.14
CA GLN A 2 -12.42 -16.41 20.37
C GLN A 2 -12.43 -16.24 18.84
N SER A 3 -13.50 -15.65 18.28
CA SER A 3 -13.58 -15.38 16.84
C SER A 3 -12.58 -14.31 16.37
N ALA A 4 -12.25 -13.32 17.22
CA ALA A 4 -11.26 -12.29 16.90
C ALA A 4 -9.85 -12.88 16.86
N PHE A 5 -9.49 -13.69 17.87
CA PHE A 5 -8.19 -14.37 17.89
C PHE A 5 -7.98 -15.31 16.70
N ARG A 6 -9.01 -16.08 16.30
CA ARG A 6 -8.91 -16.92 15.09
C ARG A 6 -8.65 -16.13 13.81
N ILE A 7 -9.15 -14.88 13.74
CA ILE A 7 -8.89 -14.00 12.60
C ILE A 7 -7.44 -13.47 12.67
N LEU A 8 -7.02 -12.98 13.83
CA LEU A 8 -5.72 -12.37 14.07
C LEU A 8 -4.56 -13.37 13.99
N ALA A 9 -4.78 -14.64 14.36
CA ALA A 9 -3.74 -15.66 14.36
C ALA A 9 -3.17 -16.02 12.97
N ARG A 10 -3.82 -15.62 11.87
CA ARG A 10 -3.39 -15.99 10.50
C ARG A 10 -2.47 -14.95 9.85
N ARG A 11 -2.62 -13.68 10.21
CA ARG A 11 -1.80 -12.54 9.77
C ARG A 11 -2.23 -11.28 10.54
N ASP A 12 -1.42 -10.23 10.46
CA ASP A 12 -1.82 -8.91 10.91
C ASP A 12 -3.08 -8.42 10.19
N HIS A 13 -3.96 -7.77 10.95
CA HIS A 13 -5.19 -7.16 10.47
C HIS A 13 -5.30 -5.76 11.04
N THR A 14 -5.88 -4.85 10.26
CA THR A 14 -6.29 -3.56 10.78
C THR A 14 -7.54 -3.71 11.65
N THR A 15 -7.79 -2.72 12.50
CA THR A 15 -9.04 -2.63 13.26
C THR A 15 -10.23 -2.67 12.30
N GLY A 16 -10.18 -1.92 11.18
CA GLY A 16 -11.23 -1.88 10.17
C GLY A 16 -11.51 -3.26 9.55
N GLU A 17 -10.46 -4.02 9.21
CA GLU A 17 -10.61 -5.38 8.69
C GLU A 17 -11.25 -6.32 9.73
N LEU A 18 -10.82 -6.24 10.99
CA LEU A 18 -11.37 -7.09 12.05
C LEU A 18 -12.83 -6.74 12.34
N ALA A 19 -13.17 -5.46 12.43
CA ALA A 19 -14.53 -4.97 12.65
C ALA A 19 -15.47 -5.48 11.55
N LEU A 20 -15.08 -5.32 10.28
CA LEU A 20 -15.86 -5.78 9.14
C LEU A 20 -16.09 -7.31 9.18
N LYS A 21 -15.05 -8.09 9.51
CA LYS A 21 -15.15 -9.55 9.60
C LYS A 21 -16.04 -10.02 10.75
N LEU A 22 -15.99 -9.35 11.90
CA LEU A 22 -16.86 -9.67 13.02
C LEU A 22 -18.32 -9.30 12.73
N ARG A 23 -18.58 -8.12 12.14
CA ARG A 23 -19.94 -7.75 11.71
C ARG A 23 -20.52 -8.73 10.69
N ARG A 24 -19.72 -9.17 9.71
CA ARG A 24 -20.13 -10.21 8.74
C ARG A 24 -20.42 -11.58 9.37
N LYS A 25 -19.94 -11.84 10.58
CA LYS A 25 -20.25 -13.03 11.38
C LYS A 25 -21.51 -12.86 12.23
N GLY A 26 -22.20 -11.71 12.16
CA GLY A 26 -23.46 -11.44 12.86
C GLY A 26 -23.29 -10.85 14.26
N TYR A 27 -22.08 -10.44 14.67
CA TYR A 27 -21.89 -9.77 15.97
C TYR A 27 -22.41 -8.34 15.93
N ASP A 28 -23.09 -7.91 16.99
CA ASP A 28 -23.58 -6.55 17.14
C ASP A 28 -22.42 -5.55 17.36
N ARG A 29 -22.74 -4.25 17.22
CA ARG A 29 -21.75 -3.17 17.33
C ARG A 29 -21.03 -3.16 18.69
N LYS A 30 -21.75 -3.34 19.80
CA LYS A 30 -21.18 -3.27 21.15
C LYS A 30 -20.21 -4.43 21.40
N ALA A 31 -20.56 -5.63 20.95
CA ALA A 31 -19.69 -6.81 21.03
C ALA A 31 -18.44 -6.67 20.16
N VAL A 32 -18.56 -6.05 18.98
CA VAL A 32 -17.42 -5.75 18.10
C VAL A 32 -16.51 -4.72 18.77
N ASP A 33 -17.05 -3.59 19.20
CA ASP A 33 -16.27 -2.48 19.77
C ASP A 33 -15.48 -2.95 21.01
N GLY A 34 -16.11 -3.69 21.92
CA GLY A 34 -15.40 -4.27 23.08
C GLY A 34 -14.36 -5.34 22.72
N ALA A 35 -14.53 -6.08 21.62
CA ALA A 35 -13.51 -6.99 21.14
C ALA A 35 -12.31 -6.25 20.53
N LEU A 36 -12.55 -5.16 19.81
CA LEU A 36 -11.50 -4.32 19.23
C LEU A 36 -10.65 -3.67 20.33
N GLU A 37 -11.29 -3.06 21.32
CA GLU A 37 -10.63 -2.44 22.47
C GLU A 37 -9.74 -3.45 23.20
N ARG A 38 -10.29 -4.60 23.58
CA ARG A 38 -9.51 -5.66 24.24
C ARG A 38 -8.35 -6.18 23.39
N CYS A 39 -8.51 -6.26 22.06
CA CYS A 39 -7.41 -6.67 21.18
C CYS A 39 -6.30 -5.61 21.08
N ARG A 40 -6.64 -4.31 21.19
CA ARG A 40 -5.65 -3.23 21.27
C ARG A 40 -4.93 -3.24 22.60
N ASP A 41 -5.65 -3.38 23.71
CA ASP A 41 -5.04 -3.43 25.05
C ASP A 41 -4.04 -4.59 25.20
N LEU A 42 -4.34 -5.72 24.56
CA LEU A 42 -3.47 -6.89 24.53
C LEU A 42 -2.37 -6.82 23.44
N GLY A 43 -2.27 -5.72 22.69
CA GLY A 43 -1.25 -5.49 21.67
C GLY A 43 -1.43 -6.28 20.36
N TYR A 44 -2.54 -7.02 20.21
CA TYR A 44 -2.86 -7.79 19.00
C TYR A 44 -3.32 -6.92 17.83
N LEU A 45 -3.80 -5.70 18.10
CA LEU A 45 -4.12 -4.71 17.09
C LEU A 45 -3.25 -3.49 17.28
N ASP A 46 -2.59 -3.10 16.20
CA ASP A 46 -1.81 -1.87 16.11
C ASP A 46 -1.89 -1.39 14.66
N ASP A 47 -2.80 -0.47 14.39
CA ASP A 47 -3.04 0.04 13.05
C ASP A 47 -1.82 0.80 12.53
N ALA A 48 -1.09 1.52 13.38
CA ALA A 48 0.09 2.27 12.99
C ALA A 48 1.24 1.36 12.57
N ARG A 49 1.53 0.32 13.38
CA ARG A 49 2.52 -0.71 13.02
C ARG A 49 2.11 -1.46 11.76
N THR A 50 0.83 -1.83 11.64
CA THR A 50 0.33 -2.55 10.46
C THR A 50 0.46 -1.68 9.21
N ALA A 51 0.10 -0.40 9.28
CA ALA A 51 0.19 0.54 8.17
C ALA A 51 1.63 0.74 7.68
N ARG A 52 2.59 0.95 8.59
CA ARG A 52 4.02 1.07 8.24
C ARG A 52 4.56 -0.19 7.57
N THR A 53 4.34 -1.36 8.18
CA THR A 53 4.78 -2.64 7.60
C THR A 53 4.18 -2.87 6.21
N MET A 54 2.91 -2.51 6.02
CA MET A 54 2.26 -2.61 4.70
C MET A 54 2.87 -1.65 3.68
N ALA A 55 3.14 -0.40 4.08
CA ALA A 55 3.76 0.59 3.22
C ALA A 55 5.16 0.13 2.78
N ASP A 56 6.02 -0.27 3.73
CA ASP A 56 7.37 -0.77 3.45
C ASP A 56 7.37 -1.99 2.52
N HIS A 57 6.45 -2.93 2.78
CA HIS A 57 6.30 -4.10 1.90
C HIS A 57 5.87 -3.71 0.48
N LEU A 58 5.04 -2.67 0.30
CA LEU A 58 4.68 -2.18 -1.03
C LEU A 58 5.82 -1.42 -1.71
N VAL A 59 6.58 -0.63 -0.95
CA VAL A 59 7.80 0.06 -1.42
C VAL A 59 8.82 -0.94 -1.94
N THR A 60 9.12 -1.99 -1.17
CA THR A 60 10.07 -3.04 -1.57
C THR A 60 9.62 -3.81 -2.82
N ARG A 61 8.31 -3.93 -3.04
CA ARG A 61 7.72 -4.49 -4.27
C ARG A 61 7.69 -3.50 -5.44
N GLY A 62 8.06 -2.25 -5.22
CA GLY A 62 8.20 -1.23 -6.24
C GLY A 62 6.88 -0.56 -6.64
N TYR A 63 5.98 -0.40 -5.68
CA TYR A 63 4.80 0.44 -5.82
C TYR A 63 5.10 1.87 -5.40
N GLY A 64 4.50 2.83 -6.10
CA GLY A 64 4.61 4.25 -5.80
C GLY A 64 3.58 4.70 -4.73
N PRO A 65 3.75 5.93 -4.21
CA PRO A 65 2.99 6.43 -3.07
C PRO A 65 1.47 6.47 -3.29
N LEU A 66 1.00 6.73 -4.51
CA LEU A 66 -0.44 6.77 -4.79
C LEU A 66 -1.08 5.39 -4.59
N ARG A 67 -0.37 4.33 -4.99
CA ARG A 67 -0.85 2.95 -4.81
C ARG A 67 -0.77 2.53 -3.35
N ILE A 68 0.27 2.95 -2.64
CA ILE A 68 0.43 2.69 -1.20
C ILE A 68 -0.74 3.31 -0.43
N ARG A 69 -0.99 4.62 -0.62
CA ARG A 69 -2.13 5.32 -0.02
C ARG A 69 -3.44 4.60 -0.31
N GLN A 70 -3.69 4.24 -1.57
CA GLN A 70 -4.91 3.54 -1.96
C GLN A 70 -5.09 2.23 -1.20
N VAL A 71 -4.02 1.42 -1.05
CA VAL A 71 -4.08 0.16 -0.32
C VAL A 71 -4.37 0.40 1.16
N LEU A 72 -3.73 1.38 1.79
CA LEU A 72 -3.93 1.69 3.20
C LEU A 72 -5.38 2.14 3.48
N VAL A 73 -5.93 3.02 2.65
CA VAL A 73 -7.34 3.44 2.75
C VAL A 73 -8.30 2.26 2.55
N GLN A 74 -8.04 1.38 1.57
CA GLN A 74 -8.84 0.18 1.35
C GLN A 74 -8.79 -0.82 2.52
N LYS A 75 -7.77 -0.73 3.37
CA LYS A 75 -7.67 -1.50 4.62
C LYS A 75 -8.46 -0.88 5.77
N GLY A 76 -9.17 0.23 5.54
CA GLY A 76 -9.98 0.90 6.54
C GLY A 76 -9.15 1.58 7.63
N LEU A 77 -7.93 1.98 7.30
CA LEU A 77 -7.11 2.85 8.14
C LEU A 77 -7.65 4.27 8.08
N GLU A 78 -7.55 4.96 9.21
CA GLU A 78 -7.99 6.35 9.33
C GLU A 78 -7.12 7.28 8.47
N GLU A 79 -7.72 8.33 7.91
CA GLU A 79 -7.03 9.23 6.97
C GLU A 79 -5.81 9.91 7.59
N THR A 80 -5.90 10.37 8.84
CA THR A 80 -4.75 11.01 9.51
C THR A 80 -3.58 10.05 9.70
N LEU A 81 -3.84 8.77 10.03
CA LEU A 81 -2.81 7.76 10.13
C LEU A 81 -2.18 7.44 8.77
N VAL A 82 -3.00 7.39 7.71
CA VAL A 82 -2.49 7.22 6.35
C VAL A 82 -1.57 8.38 5.98
N GLU A 83 -1.95 9.61 6.27
CA GLU A 83 -1.11 10.79 6.01
C GLU A 83 0.21 10.75 6.77
N GLN A 84 0.19 10.38 8.06
CA GLN A 84 1.40 10.20 8.87
C GLN A 84 2.36 9.18 8.25
N VAL A 85 1.85 8.00 7.91
CA VAL A 85 2.67 6.94 7.29
C VAL A 85 3.19 7.37 5.92
N MET A 86 2.38 8.06 5.12
CA MET A 86 2.79 8.53 3.80
C MET A 86 3.84 9.65 3.86
N ALA A 87 3.82 10.49 4.90
CA ALA A 87 4.84 11.52 5.13
C ALA A 87 6.22 10.90 5.44
N GLU A 88 6.24 9.71 6.04
CA GLU A 88 7.47 8.96 6.35
C GLU A 88 7.97 8.10 5.17
N CYS A 89 7.14 7.86 4.15
CA CYS A 89 7.39 6.81 3.16
C CYS A 89 8.65 7.05 2.32
N GLN A 90 8.74 8.12 1.53
CA GLN A 90 9.85 8.32 0.56
C GLN A 90 9.98 9.77 0.09
N SER A 91 11.21 10.25 -0.04
CA SER A 91 11.52 11.48 -0.79
C SER A 91 11.21 11.30 -2.29
N GLU A 92 11.08 12.40 -3.04
CA GLU A 92 10.87 12.32 -4.50
C GLU A 92 12.01 11.56 -5.20
N ASP A 93 13.26 11.78 -4.78
CA ASP A 93 14.41 11.10 -5.39
C ASP A 93 14.44 9.59 -5.10
N ASP A 94 13.95 9.16 -3.92
CA ASP A 94 13.75 7.73 -3.64
C ASP A 94 12.70 7.12 -4.58
N GLN A 95 11.62 7.86 -4.86
CA GLN A 95 10.57 7.43 -5.76
C GLN A 95 11.10 7.31 -7.20
N VAL A 96 11.92 8.26 -7.66
CA VAL A 96 12.59 8.20 -8.98
C VAL A 96 13.50 6.97 -9.07
N ARG A 97 14.36 6.74 -8.07
CA ARG A 97 15.23 5.54 -8.04
C ARG A 97 14.43 4.24 -8.04
N ALA A 98 13.34 4.18 -7.28
CA ALA A 98 12.45 3.02 -7.24
C ALA A 98 11.78 2.79 -8.60
N ALA A 99 11.28 3.86 -9.24
CA ALA A 99 10.65 3.82 -10.56
C ALA A 99 11.62 3.32 -11.64
N GLN A 100 12.85 3.85 -11.69
CA GLN A 100 13.91 3.38 -12.59
C GLN A 100 14.21 1.88 -12.38
N LYS A 101 14.36 1.46 -11.12
CA LYS A 101 14.64 0.06 -10.76
C LYS A 101 13.55 -0.91 -11.23
N VAL A 102 12.28 -0.56 -11.04
CA VAL A 102 11.18 -1.43 -11.49
C VAL A 102 11.00 -1.42 -13.01
N LEU A 103 11.31 -0.29 -13.66
CA LEU A 103 11.23 -0.18 -15.10
C LEU A 103 12.36 -0.97 -15.77
N GLY A 104 13.59 -0.93 -15.25
CA GLY A 104 14.72 -1.72 -15.76
C GLY A 104 14.52 -3.24 -15.65
N LYS A 105 13.73 -3.70 -14.66
CA LYS A 105 13.31 -5.12 -14.58
C LYS A 105 12.28 -5.51 -15.65
N LYS A 106 11.71 -4.56 -16.39
CA LYS A 106 10.69 -4.81 -17.40
C LYS A 106 11.31 -4.96 -18.79
N THR A 107 11.93 -6.11 -19.03
CA THR A 107 12.85 -6.25 -20.16
C THR A 107 12.20 -6.61 -21.51
N SER A 108 11.05 -7.28 -21.55
CA SER A 108 10.63 -7.92 -22.82
C SER A 108 9.86 -7.04 -23.80
N ARG A 109 9.07 -6.05 -23.35
CA ARG A 109 8.24 -5.21 -24.24
C ARG A 109 8.80 -3.81 -24.44
N LEU A 110 9.43 -3.24 -23.41
CA LEU A 110 9.98 -1.89 -23.46
C LEU A 110 11.23 -1.83 -24.35
N HIS A 111 12.17 -2.77 -24.18
CA HIS A 111 13.43 -2.79 -24.93
C HIS A 111 13.27 -3.26 -26.39
N ARG A 112 12.17 -3.96 -26.71
CA ARG A 112 11.87 -4.41 -28.09
C ARG A 112 11.16 -3.34 -28.92
N GLU A 113 10.62 -2.30 -28.29
CA GLU A 113 9.96 -1.21 -29.00
C GLU A 113 11.03 -0.24 -29.53
N SER A 114 11.11 -0.11 -30.85
CA SER A 114 12.10 0.75 -31.52
C SER A 114 11.67 2.21 -31.56
N ASP A 115 10.36 2.49 -31.51
CA ASP A 115 9.81 3.83 -31.53
C ASP A 115 9.96 4.50 -30.15
N PRO A 116 10.76 5.58 -30.02
CA PRO A 116 10.96 6.27 -28.74
C PRO A 116 9.66 6.78 -28.12
N TRP A 117 8.71 7.25 -28.93
CA TRP A 117 7.44 7.76 -28.45
C TRP A 117 6.58 6.63 -27.86
N LYS A 118 6.49 5.49 -28.55
CA LYS A 118 5.79 4.31 -28.03
C LYS A 118 6.47 3.75 -26.78
N ARG A 119 7.80 3.75 -26.74
CA ARG A 119 8.58 3.31 -25.59
C ARG A 119 8.27 4.17 -24.35
N ARG A 120 8.26 5.50 -24.48
CA ARG A 120 7.85 6.43 -23.42
C ARG A 120 6.43 6.18 -22.94
N GLN A 121 5.48 5.95 -23.85
CA GLN A 121 4.10 5.63 -23.48
C GLN A 121 3.97 4.31 -22.70
N ILE A 122 4.71 3.28 -23.08
CA ILE A 122 4.73 2.00 -22.36
C ILE A 122 5.27 2.19 -20.94
N ALA A 123 6.38 2.93 -20.81
CA ALA A 123 6.98 3.25 -19.51
C ALA A 123 6.02 4.07 -18.64
N TYR A 124 5.40 5.11 -19.20
CA TYR A 124 4.43 5.95 -18.51
C TYR A 124 3.28 5.11 -17.95
N ARG A 125 2.59 4.35 -18.81
CA ARG A 125 1.45 3.51 -18.39
C ARG A 125 1.84 2.50 -17.32
N PHE A 126 3.03 1.92 -17.44
CA PHE A 126 3.53 0.98 -16.45
C PHE A 126 3.74 1.63 -15.09
N LEU A 127 4.47 2.76 -15.03
CA LEU A 127 4.78 3.44 -13.78
C LEU A 127 3.54 4.07 -13.15
N SER A 128 2.63 4.65 -13.95
CA SER A 128 1.33 5.13 -13.45
C SER A 128 0.50 3.99 -12.86
N ALA A 129 0.48 2.81 -13.49
CA ALA A 129 -0.21 1.63 -12.94
C ALA A 129 0.44 1.09 -11.66
N ARG A 130 1.71 1.42 -11.39
CA ARG A 130 2.36 1.18 -10.09
C ARG A 130 2.05 2.26 -9.05
N GLY A 131 1.42 3.36 -9.43
CA GLY A 131 1.07 4.47 -8.55
C GLY A 131 2.20 5.47 -8.32
N PHE A 132 3.16 5.58 -9.24
CA PHE A 132 4.11 6.70 -9.20
C PHE A 132 3.43 8.00 -9.67
N PRO A 133 3.67 9.14 -8.99
CA PRO A 133 3.18 10.45 -9.41
C PRO A 133 3.69 10.82 -10.80
N SER A 134 2.91 11.60 -11.56
CA SER A 134 3.27 12.04 -12.91
C SER A 134 4.63 12.76 -12.96
N ALA A 135 4.95 13.58 -11.96
CA ALA A 135 6.25 14.26 -11.86
C ALA A 135 7.42 13.25 -11.84
N VAL A 136 7.32 12.20 -11.01
CA VAL A 136 8.30 11.13 -10.94
C VAL A 136 8.36 10.35 -12.24
N VAL A 137 7.20 10.01 -12.82
CA VAL A 137 7.14 9.28 -14.09
C VAL A 137 7.83 10.05 -15.20
N ASN A 138 7.54 11.36 -15.34
CA ASN A 138 8.12 12.23 -16.36
C ASN A 138 9.65 12.28 -16.23
N ARG A 139 10.18 12.51 -15.02
CA ARG A 139 11.62 12.49 -14.76
C ARG A 139 12.29 11.17 -15.19
N VAL A 140 11.60 10.05 -15.04
CA VAL A 140 12.15 8.72 -15.40
C VAL A 140 12.10 8.46 -16.91
N ILE A 141 11.08 8.96 -17.61
CA ILE A 141 10.91 8.70 -19.05
C ILE A 141 11.63 9.70 -19.95
N ASP A 142 12.03 10.86 -19.42
CA ASP A 142 12.82 11.84 -20.18
C ASP A 142 14.17 11.27 -20.62
N ASP A 143 14.72 10.32 -19.85
CA ASP A 143 15.97 9.61 -20.11
C ASP A 143 15.81 8.39 -21.06
N ILE A 144 14.61 8.13 -21.59
CA ILE A 144 14.26 6.94 -22.41
C ILE A 144 14.02 7.31 -23.88
#